data_AF-A0A0G0UI35-F1
#
_entry.id   AF-A0A0G0UI35-F1
#
_cell.length_a   1.000
_cell.length_b   1.000
_cell.length_c   1.000
_cell.angle_alpha   90.00
_cell.angle_beta   90.00
_cell.angle_gamma   90.00
#
_symmetry.space_group_name_H-M   'P 1'
#
loop_
_entity.id
_entity.type
_entity.pdbx_description
1 polymer ?
#
loop_
_entity_poly.entity_id
_entity_poly.type
_entity_poly.pdbx_seq_one_letter_code
_entity_poly.pdbx_strand_id
1 'polypeptide(L)'
;MVVDQKLAAIRVAMEQIEKQYGKGSIMKLGEQASRMTIDVISTGSLALDMALGVGGVPRGRIIEMFGPEASGKTTIALSVIAEAQKMGGVAAFIDAEHALDPVWAETLGVKLDDLLISQPDTGEQALEITETLIRSGGIDVLVVDSVAALVPRAEIEGEMGDSMMGLQARLMSQALRKLTGVISKSKTAAIFTNQLRQKIGVMFGNPETTPGGLAMKFYASVRLDSRKIETLKDGDKVIGSRHRVRVVKNKVAPPFRIAEFDIMNSGISKAGGILDVGIEMGVLTKSGAFLKYQEKMLGQGREAAKIFLNENPKLTKEILENIWKVYKNGQVKEKVVVGKEEVD
;
A
#
# COMPACT_ATOMS: atom_id res chain seq x y z
N MET A 1 -47.38 -3.34 -18.51
CA MET A 1 -47.19 -2.71 -19.85
C MET A 1 -46.21 -1.54 -19.84
N VAL A 2 -46.40 -0.46 -19.07
CA VAL A 2 -45.51 0.73 -19.12
C VAL A 2 -44.08 0.47 -18.59
N VAL A 3 -43.93 -0.37 -17.57
CA VAL A 3 -42.61 -0.78 -17.03
C VAL A 3 -41.80 -1.59 -18.04
N ASP A 4 -42.50 -2.39 -18.86
CA ASP A 4 -41.88 -3.31 -19.82
C ASP A 4 -41.31 -2.55 -21.04
N GLN A 5 -42.03 -1.53 -21.52
CA GLN A 5 -41.54 -0.63 -22.57
C GLN A 5 -40.32 0.18 -22.14
N LYS A 6 -40.28 0.65 -20.87
CA LYS A 6 -39.10 1.34 -20.32
C LYS A 6 -37.89 0.41 -20.25
N LEU A 7 -38.08 -0.85 -19.85
CA LEU A 7 -37.01 -1.85 -19.78
C LEU A 7 -36.50 -2.24 -21.17
N ALA A 8 -37.38 -2.33 -22.17
CA ALA A 8 -36.99 -2.55 -23.57
C ALA A 8 -36.16 -1.39 -24.13
N ALA A 9 -36.58 -0.15 -23.90
CA ALA A 9 -35.82 1.03 -24.32
C ALA A 9 -34.44 1.11 -23.65
N ILE A 10 -34.35 0.77 -22.36
CA ILE A 10 -33.08 0.68 -21.63
C ILE A 10 -32.18 -0.39 -22.26
N ARG A 11 -32.72 -1.56 -22.63
CA ARG A 11 -31.93 -2.64 -23.24
C ARG A 11 -31.34 -2.23 -24.59
N VAL A 12 -32.14 -1.60 -25.45
CA VAL A 12 -31.68 -1.07 -26.74
C VAL A 12 -30.59 -0.02 -26.55
N ALA A 13 -30.76 0.89 -25.58
CA ALA A 13 -29.73 1.87 -25.24
C ALA A 13 -28.44 1.21 -24.74
N MET A 14 -28.54 0.18 -23.89
CA MET A 14 -27.38 -0.58 -23.42
C MET A 14 -26.65 -1.28 -24.57
N GLU A 15 -27.37 -1.92 -25.50
CA GLU A 15 -26.78 -2.57 -26.68
C GLU A 15 -26.08 -1.56 -27.61
N GLN A 16 -26.68 -0.38 -27.80
CA GLN A 16 -26.04 0.71 -28.55
C GLN A 16 -24.75 1.19 -27.88
N ILE A 17 -24.76 1.36 -26.55
CA ILE A 17 -23.59 1.75 -25.77
C ILE A 17 -22.48 0.67 -25.84
N GLU A 18 -22.82 -0.61 -25.77
CA GLU A 18 -21.83 -1.68 -25.93
C GLU A 18 -21.28 -1.77 -27.36
N LYS A 19 -22.12 -1.55 -28.38
CA LYS A 19 -21.67 -1.54 -29.78
C LYS A 19 -20.74 -0.37 -30.08
N GLN A 20 -21.00 0.80 -29.47
CA GLN A 20 -20.22 2.01 -29.70
C GLN A 20 -18.93 2.07 -28.86
N TYR A 21 -18.95 1.56 -27.63
CA TYR A 21 -17.87 1.72 -26.65
C TYR A 21 -17.22 0.40 -26.21
N GLY A 22 -17.66 -0.74 -26.75
CA GLY A 22 -17.15 -2.07 -26.46
C GLY A 22 -17.94 -2.82 -25.38
N LYS A 23 -17.82 -4.16 -25.38
CA LYS A 23 -18.47 -5.02 -24.38
C LYS A 23 -18.06 -4.61 -22.96
N GLY A 24 -19.04 -4.49 -22.06
CA GLY A 24 -18.81 -4.10 -20.67
C GLY A 24 -18.64 -2.60 -20.43
N SER A 25 -18.90 -1.74 -21.42
CA SER A 25 -18.96 -0.29 -21.23
C SER A 25 -20.14 0.16 -20.34
N ILE A 26 -21.20 -0.66 -20.26
CA ILE A 26 -22.34 -0.49 -19.36
C ILE A 26 -22.81 -1.86 -18.89
N MET A 27 -23.03 -2.02 -17.58
CA MET A 27 -23.50 -3.27 -16.99
C MET A 27 -24.30 -2.99 -15.73
N LYS A 28 -25.14 -3.96 -15.31
CA LYS A 28 -25.82 -3.85 -14.01
C LYS A 28 -24.82 -4.08 -12.89
N LEU A 29 -24.89 -3.26 -11.84
CA LEU A 29 -23.96 -3.33 -10.70
C LEU A 29 -23.93 -4.72 -10.04
N GLY A 30 -25.09 -5.41 -9.96
CA GLY A 30 -25.18 -6.76 -9.41
C GLY A 30 -24.44 -7.83 -10.24
N GLU A 31 -24.41 -7.68 -11.57
CA GLU A 31 -23.66 -8.56 -12.47
C GLU A 31 -22.14 -8.29 -12.33
N GLN A 32 -21.75 -7.05 -12.07
CA GLN A 32 -20.36 -6.65 -11.79
C GLN A 32 -19.89 -7.12 -10.41
N ALA A 33 -20.74 -7.03 -9.38
CA ALA A 33 -20.42 -7.44 -8.01
C ALA A 33 -20.14 -8.94 -7.89
N SER A 34 -20.83 -9.78 -8.66
CA SER A 34 -20.55 -11.23 -8.73
C SER A 34 -19.20 -11.59 -9.37
N ARG A 35 -18.57 -10.66 -10.10
CA ARG A 35 -17.29 -10.85 -10.81
C ARG A 35 -16.10 -10.12 -10.17
N MET A 36 -16.33 -9.31 -9.14
CA MET A 36 -15.28 -8.48 -8.54
C MET A 36 -14.79 -9.04 -7.21
N THR A 37 -14.06 -10.14 -7.26
CA THR A 37 -12.99 -10.33 -6.26
C THR A 37 -11.94 -9.26 -6.54
N ILE A 38 -11.64 -8.41 -5.55
CA ILE A 38 -10.58 -7.42 -5.69
C ILE A 38 -9.27 -8.18 -5.61
N ASP A 39 -8.56 -8.29 -6.72
CA ASP A 39 -7.23 -8.89 -6.73
C ASP A 39 -6.28 -8.01 -5.93
N VAL A 40 -5.42 -8.63 -5.13
CA VAL A 40 -4.50 -7.95 -4.22
C VAL A 40 -3.09 -8.49 -4.33
N ILE A 41 -2.12 -7.68 -3.88
CA ILE A 41 -0.73 -8.07 -3.67
C ILE A 41 -0.44 -7.90 -2.17
N SER A 42 0.10 -8.93 -1.51
CA SER A 42 0.45 -8.81 -0.08
C SER A 42 1.45 -7.68 0.13
N THR A 43 1.34 -6.99 1.25
CA THR A 43 2.33 -5.99 1.70
C THR A 43 3.56 -6.62 2.33
N GLY A 44 3.56 -7.94 2.56
CA GLY A 44 4.56 -8.65 3.36
C GLY A 44 4.36 -8.47 4.88
N SER A 45 3.43 -7.60 5.29
CA SER A 45 3.02 -7.41 6.69
C SER A 45 1.59 -7.92 6.88
N LEU A 46 1.44 -8.99 7.67
CA LEU A 46 0.12 -9.56 8.00
C LEU A 46 -0.83 -8.51 8.59
N ALA A 47 -0.32 -7.70 9.53
CA ALA A 47 -1.09 -6.65 10.17
C ALA A 47 -1.60 -5.62 9.14
N LEU A 48 -0.75 -5.21 8.19
CA LEU A 48 -1.13 -4.23 7.17
C LEU A 48 -2.11 -4.82 6.15
N ASP A 49 -1.92 -6.07 5.73
CA ASP A 49 -2.87 -6.77 4.84
C ASP A 49 -4.27 -6.86 5.45
N MET A 50 -4.36 -7.09 6.77
CA MET A 50 -5.62 -7.12 7.51
C MET A 50 -6.21 -5.72 7.74
N ALA A 51 -5.37 -4.72 7.99
CA ALA A 51 -5.81 -3.32 8.12
C ALA A 51 -6.37 -2.78 6.78
N LEU A 52 -5.83 -3.22 5.65
CA LEU A 52 -6.35 -2.89 4.32
C LEU A 52 -7.74 -3.50 4.04
N GLY A 53 -8.14 -4.53 4.79
CA GLY A 53 -9.47 -5.13 4.74
C GLY A 53 -9.72 -6.09 3.58
N VAL A 54 -8.96 -5.96 2.50
CA VAL A 54 -9.00 -6.84 1.32
C VAL A 54 -7.85 -7.86 1.28
N GLY A 55 -6.96 -7.85 2.28
CA GLY A 55 -5.84 -8.80 2.37
C GLY A 55 -4.57 -8.38 1.63
N GLY A 56 -4.45 -7.10 1.23
CA GLY A 56 -3.27 -6.58 0.56
C GLY A 56 -3.55 -5.29 -0.21
N VAL A 57 -2.55 -4.85 -0.99
CA VAL A 57 -2.64 -3.71 -1.89
C VAL A 57 -3.56 -4.06 -3.06
N PRO A 58 -4.65 -3.30 -3.32
CA PRO A 58 -5.58 -3.62 -4.40
C PRO A 58 -4.98 -3.32 -5.77
N ARG A 59 -5.03 -4.31 -6.66
CA ARG A 59 -4.63 -4.18 -8.07
C ARG A 59 -5.58 -3.28 -8.85
N GLY A 60 -5.02 -2.64 -9.89
CA GLY A 60 -5.73 -1.68 -10.72
C GLY A 60 -6.12 -0.39 -10.00
N ARG A 61 -5.40 -0.02 -8.94
CA ARG A 61 -5.66 1.16 -8.12
C ARG A 61 -4.38 1.98 -7.91
N ILE A 62 -4.60 3.25 -7.59
CA ILE A 62 -3.55 4.16 -7.08
C ILE A 62 -3.53 4.08 -5.56
N ILE A 63 -2.35 3.92 -4.99
CA ILE A 63 -2.09 3.90 -3.56
C ILE A 63 -1.09 5.01 -3.25
N GLU A 64 -1.40 5.84 -2.26
CA GLU A 64 -0.44 6.81 -1.73
C GLU A 64 0.09 6.32 -0.39
N MET A 65 1.40 6.28 -0.23
CA MET A 65 2.06 6.01 1.04
C MET A 65 2.87 7.23 1.43
N PHE A 66 2.47 7.90 2.50
CA PHE A 66 3.10 9.14 2.94
C PHE A 66 3.47 9.07 4.41
N GLY A 67 4.38 9.95 4.82
CA GLY A 67 4.87 9.99 6.20
C GLY A 67 6.23 10.68 6.31
N PRO A 68 6.74 10.83 7.54
CA PRO A 68 8.06 11.41 7.79
C PRO A 68 9.20 10.65 7.09
N GLU A 69 10.38 11.23 7.06
CA GLU A 69 11.60 10.52 6.68
C GLU A 69 11.83 9.31 7.59
N ALA A 70 12.51 8.29 7.07
CA ALA A 70 12.78 7.03 7.77
C ALA A 70 11.52 6.31 8.34
N SER A 71 10.32 6.65 7.84
CA SER A 71 9.08 6.02 8.31
C SER A 71 8.81 4.64 7.70
N GLY A 72 9.66 4.16 6.81
CA GLY A 72 9.57 2.82 6.19
C GLY A 72 8.80 2.77 4.88
N LYS A 73 8.47 3.92 4.26
CA LYS A 73 7.69 3.98 3.01
C LYS A 73 8.29 3.12 1.89
N THR A 74 9.55 3.38 1.54
CA THR A 74 10.29 2.66 0.51
C THR A 74 10.43 1.18 0.87
N THR A 75 10.70 0.86 2.14
CA THR A 75 10.76 -0.53 2.63
C THR A 75 9.44 -1.28 2.41
N ILE A 76 8.29 -0.67 2.72
CA ILE A 76 6.99 -1.31 2.49
C ILE A 76 6.72 -1.44 0.99
N ALA A 77 7.07 -0.42 0.18
CA ALA A 77 6.91 -0.48 -1.27
C ALA A 77 7.75 -1.60 -1.91
N LEU A 78 9.02 -1.73 -1.51
CA LEU A 78 9.90 -2.81 -1.92
C LEU A 78 9.42 -4.18 -1.43
N SER A 79 8.83 -4.26 -0.23
CA SER A 79 8.19 -5.48 0.26
C SER A 79 7.00 -5.90 -0.61
N VAL A 80 6.16 -4.95 -1.07
CA VAL A 80 5.07 -5.25 -2.02
C VAL A 80 5.64 -5.74 -3.36
N ILE A 81 6.73 -5.14 -3.84
CA ILE A 81 7.44 -5.61 -5.04
C ILE A 81 7.91 -7.06 -4.88
N ALA A 82 8.57 -7.38 -3.75
CA ALA A 82 9.06 -8.72 -3.47
C ALA A 82 7.92 -9.75 -3.42
N GLU A 83 6.78 -9.41 -2.82
CA GLU A 83 5.60 -10.28 -2.81
C GLU A 83 4.95 -10.42 -4.19
N ALA A 84 4.93 -9.36 -5.02
CA ALA A 84 4.47 -9.45 -6.41
C ALA A 84 5.35 -10.40 -7.25
N GLN A 85 6.67 -10.27 -7.14
CA GLN A 85 7.62 -11.14 -7.85
C GLN A 85 7.54 -12.60 -7.38
N LYS A 86 7.28 -12.85 -6.10
CA LYS A 86 7.02 -14.22 -5.58
C LYS A 86 5.79 -14.85 -6.19
N MET A 87 4.79 -14.04 -6.57
CA MET A 87 3.60 -14.49 -7.29
C MET A 87 3.83 -14.64 -8.81
N GLY A 88 5.06 -14.42 -9.29
CA GLY A 88 5.40 -14.44 -10.72
C GLY A 88 5.03 -13.17 -11.48
N GLY A 89 4.68 -12.09 -10.77
CA GLY A 89 4.37 -10.80 -11.38
C GLY A 89 5.60 -9.96 -11.70
N VAL A 90 5.44 -8.99 -12.59
CA VAL A 90 6.48 -8.06 -13.01
C VAL A 90 6.35 -6.76 -12.23
N ALA A 91 7.48 -6.23 -11.77
CA ALA A 91 7.56 -5.01 -10.98
C ALA A 91 8.37 -3.92 -11.71
N ALA A 92 7.98 -2.67 -11.49
CA ALA A 92 8.74 -1.50 -11.91
C ALA A 92 8.92 -0.50 -10.77
N PHE A 93 10.05 0.19 -10.75
CA PHE A 93 10.41 1.21 -9.77
C PHE A 93 10.92 2.47 -10.48
N ILE A 94 10.23 3.58 -10.26
CA ILE A 94 10.61 4.91 -10.73
C ILE A 94 11.29 5.62 -9.57
N ASP A 95 12.62 5.61 -9.56
CA ASP A 95 13.48 6.19 -8.53
C ASP A 95 13.78 7.66 -8.87
N ALA A 96 12.82 8.53 -8.56
CA ALA A 96 12.98 9.98 -8.72
C ALA A 96 13.82 10.60 -7.60
N GLU A 97 13.96 9.93 -6.45
CA GLU A 97 14.84 10.37 -5.36
C GLU A 97 16.32 9.99 -5.56
N HIS A 98 16.64 9.14 -6.55
CA HIS A 98 17.98 8.58 -6.77
C HIS A 98 18.58 7.93 -5.51
N ALA A 99 17.74 7.31 -4.70
CA ALA A 99 18.07 6.86 -3.35
C ALA A 99 17.81 5.37 -3.12
N LEU A 100 17.47 4.61 -4.17
CA LEU A 100 17.25 3.17 -4.03
C LEU A 100 18.55 2.44 -3.70
N ASP A 101 18.57 1.71 -2.58
CA ASP A 101 19.63 0.80 -2.20
C ASP A 101 19.34 -0.64 -2.71
N PRO A 102 20.11 -1.16 -3.69
CA PRO A 102 19.91 -2.50 -4.21
C PRO A 102 20.13 -3.61 -3.17
N VAL A 103 21.07 -3.43 -2.24
CA VAL A 103 21.37 -4.42 -1.19
C VAL A 103 20.20 -4.54 -0.22
N TRP A 104 19.59 -3.41 0.12
CA TRP A 104 18.38 -3.40 0.95
C TRP A 104 17.18 -4.03 0.22
N ALA A 105 17.00 -3.73 -1.07
CA ALA A 105 15.95 -4.35 -1.89
C ALA A 105 16.11 -5.88 -1.96
N GLU A 106 17.32 -6.38 -2.19
CA GLU A 106 17.60 -7.82 -2.18
C GLU A 106 17.34 -8.45 -0.81
N THR A 107 17.70 -7.76 0.27
CA THR A 107 17.41 -8.18 1.66
C THR A 107 15.90 -8.36 1.90
N LEU A 108 15.06 -7.52 1.29
CA LEU A 108 13.60 -7.64 1.33
C LEU A 108 13.05 -8.78 0.45
N GLY A 109 13.91 -9.41 -0.35
CA GLY A 109 13.57 -10.49 -1.27
C GLY A 109 13.13 -10.01 -2.65
N VAL A 110 13.50 -8.79 -3.04
CA VAL A 110 13.32 -8.31 -4.42
C VAL A 110 14.34 -9.01 -5.31
N LYS A 111 13.88 -9.57 -6.43
CA LYS A 111 14.73 -10.09 -7.49
C LYS A 111 15.19 -8.94 -8.36
N LEU A 112 16.44 -8.52 -8.19
CA LEU A 112 16.98 -7.32 -8.85
C LEU A 112 17.04 -7.49 -10.38
N ASP A 113 17.43 -8.66 -10.88
CA ASP A 113 17.52 -8.95 -12.32
C ASP A 113 16.18 -8.81 -13.05
N ASP A 114 15.07 -9.02 -12.32
CA ASP A 114 13.71 -8.96 -12.85
C ASP A 114 13.02 -7.61 -12.56
N LEU A 115 13.67 -6.69 -11.84
CA LEU A 115 13.10 -5.39 -11.47
C LEU A 115 13.39 -4.34 -12.55
N LEU A 116 12.34 -3.82 -13.17
CA LEU A 116 12.49 -2.67 -14.07
C LEU A 116 12.73 -1.40 -13.26
N ILE A 117 13.85 -0.71 -13.49
CA ILE A 117 14.18 0.54 -12.83
C ILE A 117 14.28 1.69 -13.83
N SER A 118 13.81 2.86 -13.43
CA SER A 118 14.01 4.11 -14.15
C SER A 118 14.41 5.21 -13.18
N GLN A 119 15.44 5.97 -13.55
CA GLN A 119 15.89 7.17 -12.85
C GLN A 119 15.67 8.38 -13.76
N PRO A 120 14.49 9.02 -13.70
CA PRO A 120 14.13 10.09 -14.62
C PRO A 120 14.75 11.43 -14.21
N ASP A 121 15.04 12.27 -15.19
CA ASP A 121 15.55 13.63 -15.04
C ASP A 121 14.44 14.63 -14.65
N THR A 122 13.20 14.41 -15.10
CA THR A 122 12.07 15.33 -14.82
C THR A 122 10.80 14.59 -14.40
N GLY A 123 9.91 15.30 -13.69
CA GLY A 123 8.61 14.79 -13.26
C GLY A 123 7.70 14.39 -14.43
N GLU A 124 7.73 15.13 -15.54
CA GLU A 124 7.01 14.74 -16.77
C GLU A 124 7.51 13.40 -17.30
N GLN A 125 8.83 13.25 -17.45
CA GLN A 125 9.45 12.03 -17.96
C GLN A 125 9.11 10.83 -17.06
N ALA A 126 9.21 11.00 -15.73
CA ALA A 126 8.84 9.98 -14.76
C ALA A 126 7.40 9.48 -14.94
N LEU A 127 6.46 10.41 -15.14
CA LEU A 127 5.04 10.10 -15.30
C LEU A 127 4.71 9.53 -16.69
N GLU A 128 5.43 9.94 -17.73
CA GLU A 128 5.32 9.36 -19.09
C GLU A 128 5.85 7.92 -19.15
N ILE A 129 6.99 7.65 -18.49
CA ILE A 129 7.52 6.29 -18.33
C ILE A 129 6.52 5.44 -17.56
N THR A 130 5.99 5.97 -16.45
CA THR A 130 4.92 5.31 -15.67
C THR A 130 3.71 4.97 -16.54
N GLU A 131 3.21 5.91 -17.34
CA GLU A 131 2.07 5.69 -18.23
C GLU A 131 2.38 4.59 -19.27
N THR A 132 3.56 4.65 -19.90
CA THR A 132 3.99 3.71 -20.94
C THR A 132 4.09 2.29 -20.40
N LEU A 133 4.75 2.12 -19.25
CA LEU A 133 4.91 0.83 -18.59
C LEU A 133 3.55 0.21 -18.22
N ILE A 134 2.64 0.99 -17.62
CA ILE A 134 1.32 0.51 -17.22
C ILE A 134 0.46 0.17 -18.45
N ARG A 135 0.55 0.98 -19.51
CA ARG A 135 -0.19 0.76 -20.78
C ARG A 135 0.25 -0.49 -21.53
N SER A 136 1.49 -0.96 -21.32
CA SER A 136 1.96 -2.24 -21.89
C SER A 136 1.11 -3.43 -21.42
N GLY A 137 0.44 -3.32 -20.26
CA GLY A 137 -0.33 -4.40 -19.65
C GLY A 137 0.51 -5.48 -18.96
N GLY A 138 1.84 -5.37 -19.00
CA GLY A 138 2.74 -6.37 -18.42
C GLY A 138 3.15 -6.13 -16.98
N ILE A 139 2.80 -4.98 -16.38
CA ILE A 139 3.27 -4.58 -15.03
C ILE A 139 2.20 -4.87 -13.97
N ASP A 140 2.54 -5.69 -12.98
CA ASP A 140 1.67 -6.03 -11.85
C ASP A 140 1.72 -4.97 -10.75
N VAL A 141 2.90 -4.44 -10.46
CA VAL A 141 3.13 -3.38 -9.47
C VAL A 141 4.13 -2.36 -9.99
N LEU A 142 3.82 -1.08 -9.81
CA LEU A 142 4.72 0.02 -10.13
C LEU A 142 4.83 0.96 -8.93
N VAL A 143 6.04 1.27 -8.51
CA VAL A 143 6.33 2.23 -7.43
C VAL A 143 6.92 3.50 -8.04
N VAL A 144 6.45 4.66 -7.61
CA VAL A 144 7.06 5.97 -7.86
C VAL A 144 7.58 6.53 -6.54
N ASP A 145 8.90 6.62 -6.41
CA ASP A 145 9.60 7.08 -5.22
C ASP A 145 10.43 8.34 -5.54
N SER A 146 9.96 9.56 -5.27
CA SER A 146 8.69 9.93 -4.65
C SER A 146 8.00 11.08 -5.38
N VAL A 147 6.72 11.32 -5.05
CA VAL A 147 5.96 12.46 -5.58
C VAL A 147 6.66 13.80 -5.31
N ALA A 148 7.35 13.92 -4.17
CA ALA A 148 8.06 15.15 -3.83
C ALA A 148 9.19 15.45 -4.82
N ALA A 149 9.83 14.42 -5.36
CA ALA A 149 10.93 14.52 -6.32
C ALA A 149 10.48 14.61 -7.79
N LEU A 150 9.17 14.59 -8.06
CA LEU A 150 8.64 14.82 -9.41
C LEU A 150 8.69 16.32 -9.75
N VAL A 151 9.89 16.84 -9.98
CA VAL A 151 10.13 18.25 -10.28
C VAL A 151 9.87 18.51 -11.76
N PRO A 152 8.97 19.45 -12.11
CA PRO A 152 8.70 19.78 -13.51
C PRO A 152 9.94 20.31 -14.24
N ARG A 153 10.07 20.03 -15.54
CA ARG A 153 11.20 20.47 -16.37
C ARG A 153 11.49 21.97 -16.26
N ALA A 154 10.44 22.80 -16.33
CA ALA A 154 10.62 24.25 -16.26
C ALA A 154 11.21 24.71 -14.92
N GLU A 155 10.97 23.99 -13.83
CA GLU A 155 11.56 24.29 -12.52
C GLU A 155 13.04 23.86 -12.45
N ILE A 156 13.41 22.78 -13.15
CA ILE A 156 14.81 22.33 -13.26
C ILE A 156 15.65 23.26 -14.15
N GLU A 157 15.07 23.73 -15.25
CA GLU A 157 15.74 24.64 -16.21
C GLU A 157 15.73 26.11 -15.75
N GLY A 158 14.88 26.46 -14.78
CA GLY A 158 14.77 27.80 -14.21
C GLY A 158 15.89 28.15 -13.25
N GLU A 159 15.95 29.42 -12.83
CA GLU A 159 16.94 29.89 -11.87
C GLU A 159 16.45 29.70 -10.42
N MET A 160 17.39 29.52 -9.49
CA MET A 160 17.07 29.45 -8.06
C MET A 160 16.43 30.76 -7.61
N GLY A 161 15.17 30.70 -7.18
CA GLY A 161 14.39 31.86 -6.75
C GLY A 161 13.25 32.22 -7.70
N ASP A 162 13.18 31.60 -8.87
CA ASP A 162 12.06 31.78 -9.79
C ASP A 162 10.74 31.32 -9.16
N SER A 163 9.71 32.17 -9.27
CA SER A 163 8.40 31.86 -8.71
C SER A 163 7.57 31.02 -9.69
N MET A 164 7.67 29.70 -9.55
CA MET A 164 6.90 28.73 -10.36
C MET A 164 5.76 28.09 -9.55
N MET A 165 4.82 28.92 -9.09
CA MET A 165 3.76 28.48 -8.17
C MET A 165 2.87 27.38 -8.76
N GLY A 166 2.81 26.23 -8.08
CA GLY A 166 1.84 25.17 -8.32
C GLY A 166 2.07 24.33 -9.57
N LEU A 167 3.26 24.41 -10.18
CA LEU A 167 3.58 23.66 -11.40
C LEU A 167 3.49 22.15 -11.18
N GLN A 168 4.10 21.64 -10.11
CA GLN A 168 4.02 20.23 -9.71
C GLN A 168 2.56 19.78 -9.46
N ALA A 169 1.74 20.60 -8.81
CA ALA A 169 0.34 20.26 -8.53
C ALA A 169 -0.49 20.13 -9.83
N ARG A 170 -0.22 20.97 -10.83
CA ARG A 170 -0.85 20.89 -12.15
C ARG A 170 -0.40 19.64 -12.92
N LEU A 171 0.90 19.36 -12.91
CA LEU A 171 1.49 18.15 -13.50
C LEU A 171 0.82 16.89 -12.92
N MET A 172 0.80 16.76 -11.59
CA MET A 172 0.17 15.61 -10.92
C MET A 172 -1.31 15.49 -11.24
N SER A 173 -2.05 16.61 -11.28
CA SER A 173 -3.48 16.60 -11.62
C SER A 173 -3.75 16.12 -13.04
N GLN A 174 -2.89 16.48 -13.99
CA GLN A 174 -2.99 16.04 -15.38
C GLN A 174 -2.60 14.57 -15.53
N ALA A 175 -1.49 14.16 -14.92
CA ALA A 175 -0.96 12.80 -14.99
C ALA A 175 -1.93 11.79 -14.37
N LEU A 176 -2.38 12.02 -13.13
CA LEU A 176 -3.28 11.10 -12.44
C LEU A 176 -4.63 10.95 -13.14
N ARG A 177 -5.12 12.01 -13.80
CA ARG A 177 -6.34 11.97 -14.63
C ARG A 177 -6.20 10.98 -15.78
N LYS A 178 -5.03 10.96 -16.45
CA LYS A 178 -4.73 10.00 -17.52
C LYS A 178 -4.49 8.59 -16.97
N LEU A 179 -3.66 8.47 -15.93
CA LEU A 179 -3.21 7.20 -15.37
C LEU A 179 -4.35 6.39 -14.76
N THR A 180 -5.34 7.03 -14.12
CA THR A 180 -6.42 6.31 -13.41
C THR A 180 -7.15 5.30 -14.30
N GLY A 181 -7.46 5.68 -15.54
CA GLY A 181 -8.14 4.81 -16.49
C GLY A 181 -7.26 3.66 -16.97
N VAL A 182 -5.98 3.92 -17.20
CA VAL A 182 -5.00 2.93 -17.68
C VAL A 182 -4.71 1.91 -16.59
N ILE A 183 -4.43 2.37 -15.37
CA ILE A 183 -4.18 1.56 -14.17
C ILE A 183 -5.34 0.57 -13.93
N SER A 184 -6.58 1.05 -13.98
CA SER A 184 -7.76 0.21 -13.76
C SER A 184 -7.88 -0.92 -14.79
N LYS A 185 -7.55 -0.63 -16.06
CA LYS A 185 -7.60 -1.59 -17.16
C LYS A 185 -6.44 -2.59 -17.12
N SER A 186 -5.22 -2.15 -16.81
CA SER A 186 -4.03 -3.00 -16.76
C SER A 186 -3.95 -3.87 -15.51
N LYS A 187 -4.77 -3.59 -14.49
CA LYS A 187 -4.71 -4.24 -13.17
C LYS A 187 -3.37 -4.05 -12.45
N THR A 188 -2.61 -3.01 -12.80
CA THR A 188 -1.38 -2.63 -12.09
C THR A 188 -1.72 -2.01 -10.74
N ALA A 189 -1.03 -2.41 -9.66
CA ALA A 189 -1.01 -1.65 -8.41
C ALA A 189 0.02 -0.52 -8.51
N ALA A 190 -0.45 0.73 -8.56
CA ALA A 190 0.45 1.90 -8.66
C ALA A 190 0.63 2.54 -7.29
N ILE A 191 1.81 2.44 -6.71
CA ILE A 191 2.17 2.97 -5.40
C ILE A 191 2.98 4.25 -5.60
N PHE A 192 2.54 5.33 -5.00
CA PHE A 192 3.27 6.59 -4.95
C PHE A 192 3.70 6.82 -3.51
N THR A 193 5.00 6.93 -3.28
CA THR A 193 5.50 7.39 -1.99
C THR A 193 5.43 8.93 -1.96
N ASN A 194 5.26 9.48 -0.75
CA ASN A 194 5.23 10.92 -0.58
C ASN A 194 5.81 11.32 0.78
N GLN A 195 6.27 12.56 0.87
CA GLN A 195 6.82 13.11 2.10
C GLN A 195 5.78 14.00 2.79
N LEU A 196 5.93 14.17 4.10
CA LEU A 196 5.17 15.19 4.82
C LEU A 196 5.86 16.55 4.69
N ARG A 197 5.04 17.60 4.58
CA ARG A 197 5.41 19.01 4.67
C ARG A 197 4.45 19.70 5.64
N GLN A 198 4.84 20.83 6.19
CA GLN A 198 3.95 21.65 7.00
C GLN A 198 3.39 22.82 6.19
N LYS A 199 2.08 23.06 6.32
CA LYS A 199 1.43 24.23 5.74
C LYS A 199 1.66 25.43 6.66
N ILE A 200 2.38 26.44 6.16
CA ILE A 200 2.63 27.68 6.89
C ILE A 200 1.31 28.41 7.14
N GLY A 201 1.14 28.96 8.35
CA GLY A 201 -0.01 29.79 8.72
C GLY A 201 -1.25 29.04 9.25
N VAL A 202 -1.13 27.74 9.52
CA VAL A 202 -2.19 26.97 10.21
C VAL A 202 -1.99 27.08 11.72
N MET A 203 -2.86 27.82 12.41
CA MET A 203 -2.83 27.99 13.88
C MET A 203 -3.70 26.98 14.63
N PHE A 204 -4.64 26.30 13.95
CA PHE A 204 -5.55 25.31 14.53
C PHE A 204 -5.70 24.10 13.58
N GLY A 205 -5.68 22.89 14.15
CA GLY A 205 -5.77 21.62 13.40
C GLY A 205 -4.42 21.09 12.93
N ASN A 206 -4.44 19.99 12.16
CA ASN A 206 -3.22 19.35 11.67
C ASN A 206 -2.57 20.19 10.52
N PRO A 207 -1.34 20.71 10.70
CA PRO A 207 -0.65 21.49 9.66
C PRO A 207 -0.01 20.61 8.57
N GLU A 208 0.01 19.29 8.73
CA GLU A 208 0.66 18.36 7.81
C GLU A 208 -0.06 18.29 6.45
N THR A 209 0.73 18.34 5.39
CA THR A 209 0.28 18.19 4.00
C THR A 209 1.29 17.36 3.21
N THR A 210 0.91 17.00 1.99
CA THR A 210 1.72 16.22 1.05
C THR A 210 2.00 17.04 -0.22
N PRO A 211 3.21 16.97 -0.79
CA PRO A 211 3.55 17.50 -2.12
C PRO A 211 2.65 16.98 -3.25
N GLY A 212 2.68 17.66 -4.41
CA GLY A 212 1.86 17.30 -5.57
C GLY A 212 0.42 17.82 -5.55
N GLY A 213 0.10 18.75 -4.64
CA GLY A 213 -1.24 19.33 -4.51
C GLY A 213 -2.28 18.35 -3.97
N LEU A 214 -3.56 18.56 -4.30
CA LEU A 214 -4.65 17.72 -3.79
C LEU A 214 -4.93 16.47 -4.64
N ALA A 215 -4.30 16.34 -5.81
CA ALA A 215 -4.65 15.31 -6.78
C ALA A 215 -4.51 13.89 -6.21
N MET A 216 -3.38 13.61 -5.54
CA MET A 216 -3.17 12.32 -4.84
C MET A 216 -4.28 12.01 -3.84
N LYS A 217 -4.70 13.01 -3.05
CA LYS A 217 -5.78 12.84 -2.06
C LYS A 217 -7.09 12.39 -2.68
N PHE A 218 -7.40 12.80 -3.91
CA PHE A 218 -8.65 12.43 -4.61
C PHE A 218 -8.54 11.12 -5.38
N TYR A 219 -7.47 10.95 -6.17
CA TYR A 219 -7.30 9.81 -7.08
C TYR A 219 -6.87 8.53 -6.37
N ALA A 220 -6.08 8.62 -5.29
CA ALA A 220 -5.69 7.44 -4.52
C ALA A 220 -6.93 6.70 -3.99
N SER A 221 -7.01 5.39 -4.22
CA SER A 221 -8.04 4.54 -3.64
C SER A 221 -7.71 4.18 -2.21
N VAL A 222 -6.42 4.05 -1.90
CA VAL A 222 -5.90 3.80 -0.56
C VAL A 222 -4.86 4.86 -0.24
N ARG A 223 -4.91 5.41 0.97
CA ARG A 223 -3.86 6.29 1.49
C ARG A 223 -3.37 5.75 2.83
N LEU A 224 -2.07 5.64 2.97
CA LEU A 224 -1.38 5.07 4.12
C LEU A 224 -0.47 6.14 4.75
N ASP A 225 -0.73 6.48 6.01
CA ASP A 225 0.16 7.31 6.84
C ASP A 225 1.09 6.38 7.61
N SER A 226 2.37 6.36 7.23
CA SER A 226 3.40 5.50 7.80
C SER A 226 4.32 6.29 8.71
N ARG A 227 4.51 5.83 9.95
CA ARG A 227 5.36 6.46 10.97
C ARG A 227 6.21 5.42 11.70
N LYS A 228 7.47 5.78 11.99
CA LYS A 228 8.28 5.05 12.97
C LYS A 228 7.82 5.47 14.36
N ILE A 229 7.48 4.50 15.22
CA ILE A 229 7.00 4.76 16.59
C ILE A 229 8.00 4.36 17.67
N GLU A 230 8.91 3.41 17.38
CA GLU A 230 9.89 2.93 18.36
C GLU A 230 11.16 2.47 17.66
N THR A 231 12.30 2.58 18.35
CA THR A 231 13.57 1.94 17.93
C THR A 231 13.78 0.68 18.77
N LEU A 232 13.94 -0.46 18.11
CA LEU A 232 14.13 -1.75 18.76
C LEU A 232 15.62 -1.97 19.04
N LYS A 233 15.96 -2.34 20.27
CA LYS A 233 17.33 -2.57 20.72
C LYS A 233 17.50 -3.94 21.38
N ASP A 234 18.68 -4.52 21.21
CA ASP A 234 19.17 -5.67 21.97
C ASP A 234 20.45 -5.23 22.71
N GLY A 235 20.34 -5.04 24.02
CA GLY A 235 21.32 -4.29 24.79
C GLY A 235 21.51 -2.87 24.22
N ASP A 236 22.74 -2.56 23.83
CA ASP A 236 23.10 -1.26 23.23
C ASP A 236 22.94 -1.22 21.71
N LYS A 237 22.73 -2.37 21.05
CA LYS A 237 22.67 -2.47 19.59
C LYS A 237 21.26 -2.22 19.08
N VAL A 238 21.11 -1.30 18.12
CA VAL A 238 19.86 -1.12 17.37
C VAL A 238 19.69 -2.30 16.40
N ILE A 239 18.58 -3.01 16.53
CA ILE A 239 18.26 -4.22 15.73
C ILE A 239 17.13 -4.00 14.72
N GLY A 240 16.41 -2.87 14.85
CA GLY A 240 15.31 -2.52 13.96
C GLY A 240 14.46 -1.37 14.52
N SER A 241 13.24 -1.27 14.03
CA SER A 241 12.26 -0.28 14.47
C SER A 241 10.84 -0.80 14.37
N ARG A 242 9.98 -0.30 15.25
CA ARG A 242 8.53 -0.54 15.19
C ARG A 242 7.88 0.58 14.40
N HIS A 243 7.02 0.20 13.46
CA HIS A 243 6.32 1.12 12.57
C HIS A 243 4.81 0.97 12.75
N ARG A 244 4.12 2.11 12.64
CA ARG A 244 2.67 2.21 12.64
C ARG A 244 2.22 2.74 11.29
N VAL A 245 1.29 2.04 10.65
CA VAL A 245 0.66 2.47 9.41
C VAL A 245 -0.83 2.64 9.64
N ARG A 246 -1.35 3.85 9.42
CA ARG A 246 -2.78 4.17 9.51
C ARG A 246 -3.37 4.25 8.10
N VAL A 247 -4.46 3.53 7.87
CA VAL A 247 -5.21 3.58 6.61
C VAL A 247 -6.13 4.80 6.62
N VAL A 248 -5.61 5.98 6.26
CA VAL A 248 -6.38 7.24 6.33
C VAL A 248 -7.42 7.39 5.22
N LYS A 249 -7.32 6.60 4.16
CA LYS A 249 -8.34 6.49 3.11
C LYS A 249 -8.38 5.07 2.58
N ASN A 250 -9.58 4.52 2.40
CA ASN A 250 -9.79 3.21 1.80
C ASN A 250 -11.11 3.21 1.01
N LYS A 251 -11.04 2.97 -0.31
CA LYS A 251 -12.21 2.84 -1.20
C LYS A 251 -12.59 1.38 -1.48
N VAL A 252 -11.89 0.41 -0.91
CA VAL A 252 -12.12 -1.03 -1.14
C VAL A 252 -12.54 -1.79 0.11
N ALA A 253 -12.32 -1.22 1.29
CA ALA A 253 -12.79 -1.71 2.58
C ALA A 253 -12.94 -0.53 3.56
N PRO A 254 -13.45 -0.76 4.80
CA PRO A 254 -13.52 0.30 5.80
C PRO A 254 -12.15 0.97 6.08
N PRO A 255 -12.09 2.32 6.12
CA PRO A 255 -10.86 3.05 6.44
C PRO A 255 -10.58 3.09 7.96
N PHE A 256 -9.50 3.79 8.33
CA PHE A 256 -9.07 4.16 9.68
C PHE A 256 -8.55 3.02 10.56
N ARG A 257 -8.37 1.83 10.00
CA ARG A 257 -7.62 0.75 10.64
C ARG A 257 -6.14 1.11 10.77
N ILE A 258 -5.51 0.54 11.79
CA ILE A 258 -4.09 0.73 12.11
C ILE A 258 -3.42 -0.63 12.05
N ALA A 259 -2.21 -0.66 11.50
CA ALA A 259 -1.32 -1.81 11.55
C ALA A 259 -0.03 -1.39 12.25
N GLU A 260 0.47 -2.27 13.12
CA GLU A 260 1.80 -2.14 13.70
C GLU A 260 2.63 -3.37 13.36
N PHE A 261 3.89 -3.16 13.01
CA PHE A 261 4.83 -4.22 12.69
C PHE A 261 6.28 -3.75 12.84
N ASP A 262 7.18 -4.72 12.96
CA ASP A 262 8.60 -4.46 13.09
C ASP A 262 9.28 -4.50 11.72
N ILE A 263 10.14 -3.52 11.46
CA ILE A 263 11.13 -3.54 10.38
C ILE A 263 12.49 -3.82 11.03
N MET A 264 13.01 -5.03 10.79
CA MET A 264 14.30 -5.50 11.29
C MET A 264 15.38 -5.26 10.22
N ASN A 265 16.64 -5.51 10.55
CA ASN A 265 17.73 -5.52 9.55
C ASN A 265 17.53 -6.57 8.44
N SER A 266 16.60 -7.51 8.61
CA SER A 266 16.19 -8.51 7.60
C SER A 266 14.87 -8.16 6.90
N GLY A 267 14.39 -6.92 7.04
CA GLY A 267 13.12 -6.46 6.47
C GLY A 267 11.93 -6.58 7.42
N ILE A 268 10.72 -6.62 6.85
CA ILE A 268 9.48 -6.72 7.63
C ILE A 268 9.42 -8.08 8.34
N SER A 269 9.26 -8.06 9.66
CA SER A 269 9.25 -9.25 10.50
C SER A 269 7.96 -10.06 10.35
N LYS A 270 7.96 -11.08 9.48
CA LYS A 270 6.81 -11.99 9.28
C LYS A 270 6.42 -12.72 10.57
N ALA A 271 7.39 -13.33 11.24
CA ALA A 271 7.15 -14.05 12.50
C ALA A 271 6.66 -13.11 13.61
N GLY A 272 7.21 -11.91 13.73
CA GLY A 272 6.74 -10.91 14.69
C GLY A 272 5.29 -10.51 14.44
N GLY A 273 4.94 -10.25 13.18
CA GLY A 273 3.56 -9.94 12.79
C GLY A 273 2.57 -11.07 13.09
N ILE A 274 2.95 -12.33 12.86
CA ILE A 274 2.10 -13.50 13.20
C ILE A 274 1.88 -13.59 14.71
N LEU A 275 2.91 -13.34 15.52
CA LEU A 275 2.77 -13.36 16.98
C LEU A 275 1.84 -12.26 17.47
N ASP A 276 2.04 -11.02 17.02
CA ASP A 276 1.24 -9.87 17.46
C ASP A 276 -0.23 -10.04 17.10
N VAL A 277 -0.51 -10.31 15.83
CA VAL A 277 -1.87 -10.50 15.33
C VAL A 277 -2.50 -11.75 15.96
N GLY A 278 -1.74 -12.84 16.09
CA GLY A 278 -2.22 -14.08 16.68
C GLY A 278 -2.64 -13.92 18.14
N ILE A 279 -1.89 -13.13 18.92
CA ILE A 279 -2.25 -12.80 20.31
C ILE A 279 -3.47 -11.88 20.35
N GLU A 280 -3.48 -10.83 19.53
CA GLU A 280 -4.60 -9.87 19.47
C GLU A 280 -5.93 -10.55 19.14
N MET A 281 -5.90 -11.55 18.25
CA MET A 281 -7.06 -12.31 17.81
C MET A 281 -7.39 -13.52 18.69
N GLY A 282 -6.60 -13.79 19.73
CA GLY A 282 -6.80 -14.93 20.63
C GLY A 282 -6.48 -16.30 20.03
N VAL A 283 -5.84 -16.35 18.85
CA VAL A 283 -5.34 -17.59 18.24
C VAL A 283 -4.12 -18.11 19.01
N LEU A 284 -3.29 -17.18 19.49
CA LEU A 284 -2.16 -17.44 20.37
C LEU A 284 -2.50 -17.00 21.79
N THR A 285 -2.10 -17.80 22.77
CA THR A 285 -2.31 -17.49 24.18
C THR A 285 -1.00 -17.11 24.85
N LYS A 286 -1.07 -16.14 25.75
CA LYS A 286 0.06 -15.68 26.56
C LYS A 286 -0.20 -16.02 28.03
N SER A 287 0.67 -16.83 28.63
CA SER A 287 0.64 -17.18 30.05
C SER A 287 1.95 -16.71 30.70
N GLY A 288 1.92 -15.51 31.31
CA GLY A 288 3.13 -14.85 31.77
C GLY A 288 4.06 -14.51 30.61
N ALA A 289 5.30 -15.03 30.64
CA ALA A 289 6.26 -14.87 29.54
C ALA A 289 6.08 -15.91 28.42
N PHE A 290 5.28 -16.97 28.62
CA PHE A 290 5.17 -18.06 27.66
C PHE A 290 4.10 -17.78 26.60
N LEU A 291 4.47 -18.01 25.34
CA LEU A 291 3.57 -17.96 24.18
C LEU A 291 3.24 -19.37 23.74
N LYS A 292 1.95 -19.65 23.51
CA LYS A 292 1.44 -20.95 23.11
C LYS A 292 0.49 -20.85 21.93
N TYR A 293 0.52 -21.85 21.08
CA TYR A 293 -0.53 -22.14 20.11
C TYR A 293 -1.23 -23.42 20.54
N GLN A 294 -2.50 -23.32 20.92
CA GLN A 294 -3.22 -24.40 21.60
C GLN A 294 -2.43 -24.90 22.82
N GLU A 295 -2.05 -26.17 22.88
CA GLU A 295 -1.22 -26.75 23.95
C GLU A 295 0.28 -26.64 23.68
N LYS A 296 0.68 -26.32 22.44
CA LYS A 296 2.08 -26.30 22.02
C LYS A 296 2.76 -25.00 22.44
N MET A 297 3.86 -25.11 23.19
CA MET A 297 4.67 -23.96 23.55
C MET A 297 5.49 -23.49 22.35
N LEU A 298 5.38 -22.20 22.03
CA LEU A 298 6.15 -21.54 20.96
C LEU A 298 7.47 -20.97 21.48
N GLY A 299 7.49 -20.50 22.74
CA GLY A 299 8.70 -19.99 23.36
C GLY A 299 8.43 -19.17 24.63
N GLN A 300 9.49 -18.89 25.37
CA GLN A 300 9.49 -17.96 26.50
C GLN A 300 9.93 -16.58 26.00
N GLY A 301 8.98 -15.66 25.88
CA GLY A 301 9.20 -14.33 25.33
C GLY A 301 9.06 -14.27 23.80
N ARG A 302 9.05 -13.03 23.28
CA ARG A 302 8.81 -12.73 21.87
C ARG A 302 9.90 -13.28 20.95
N GLU A 303 11.17 -13.08 21.30
CA GLU A 303 12.30 -13.45 20.44
C GLU A 303 12.45 -14.98 20.31
N ALA A 304 12.33 -15.73 21.41
CA ALA A 304 12.34 -17.19 21.36
C ALA A 304 11.21 -17.75 20.48
N ALA A 305 10.00 -17.18 20.59
CA ALA A 305 8.87 -17.59 19.75
C ALA A 305 9.08 -17.24 18.27
N LYS A 306 9.74 -16.12 17.94
CA LYS A 306 10.08 -15.75 16.55
C LYS A 306 11.03 -16.77 15.93
N ILE A 307 12.09 -17.16 16.66
CA ILE A 307 13.04 -18.19 16.23
C ILE A 307 12.30 -19.50 15.97
N PHE A 308 11.46 -19.92 16.91
CA PHE A 308 10.68 -21.15 16.79
C PHE A 308 9.77 -21.16 15.54
N LEU A 309 9.07 -20.06 15.25
CA LEU A 309 8.23 -19.96 14.05
C LEU A 309 9.04 -20.02 12.75
N ASN A 310 10.24 -19.41 12.73
CA ASN A 310 11.12 -19.46 11.57
C ASN A 310 11.67 -20.88 11.32
N GLU A 311 11.97 -21.63 12.38
CA GLU A 311 12.43 -23.02 12.30
C GLU A 311 11.30 -24.02 11.96
N ASN A 312 10.03 -23.62 12.13
CA ASN A 312 8.87 -24.49 11.92
C ASN A 312 7.88 -23.95 10.86
N PRO A 313 8.25 -23.85 9.57
CA PRO A 313 7.40 -23.24 8.54
C PRO A 313 6.02 -23.86 8.37
N LYS A 314 5.91 -25.20 8.54
CA LYS A 314 4.62 -25.92 8.44
C LYS A 314 3.63 -25.45 9.50
N LEU A 315 4.08 -25.33 10.75
CA LEU A 315 3.26 -24.85 11.85
C LEU A 315 2.93 -23.36 11.69
N THR A 316 3.91 -22.56 11.25
CA THR A 316 3.70 -21.14 10.99
C THR A 316 2.63 -20.89 9.94
N LYS A 317 2.58 -21.71 8.89
CA LYS A 317 1.52 -21.68 7.89
C LYS A 317 0.16 -22.05 8.48
N GLU A 318 0.09 -23.08 9.32
CA GLU A 318 -1.14 -23.48 10.00
C GLU A 318 -1.70 -22.36 10.89
N ILE A 319 -0.83 -21.73 11.70
CA ILE A 319 -1.20 -20.59 12.56
C ILE A 319 -1.73 -19.43 11.70
N LEU A 320 -1.04 -19.10 10.60
CA LEU A 320 -1.45 -18.05 9.67
C LEU A 320 -2.83 -18.34 9.06
N GLU A 321 -3.08 -19.57 8.61
CA GLU A 321 -4.38 -19.97 8.08
C GLU A 321 -5.49 -19.85 9.14
N ASN A 322 -5.19 -20.20 10.39
CA ASN A 322 -6.15 -20.06 11.49
C ASN A 322 -6.46 -18.59 11.81
N ILE A 323 -5.45 -17.72 11.82
CA ILE A 323 -5.62 -16.27 11.94
C ILE A 323 -6.56 -15.74 10.85
N TRP A 324 -6.34 -16.12 9.59
CA TRP A 324 -7.21 -15.69 8.49
C TRP A 324 -8.64 -16.24 8.59
N LYS A 325 -8.82 -17.46 9.11
CA LYS A 325 -10.15 -18.05 9.36
C LYS A 325 -10.91 -17.23 10.42
N VAL A 326 -10.27 -16.94 11.55
CA VAL A 326 -10.88 -16.13 12.62
C VAL A 326 -11.22 -14.72 12.12
N TYR A 327 -10.33 -14.12 11.33
CA TYR A 327 -10.55 -12.80 10.73
C TYR A 327 -11.78 -12.76 9.83
N LYS A 328 -11.89 -13.72 8.90
CA LYS A 328 -13.01 -13.80 7.95
C LYS A 328 -14.34 -14.09 8.63
N ASN A 329 -14.33 -14.83 9.74
CA ASN A 329 -15.53 -15.14 10.51
C ASN A 329 -16.01 -13.96 11.39
N GLY A 330 -15.34 -12.81 11.36
CA GLY A 330 -15.78 -11.61 12.06
C GLY A 330 -15.71 -11.71 13.59
N GLN A 331 -14.96 -12.68 14.13
CA GLN A 331 -14.81 -12.87 15.58
C GLN A 331 -13.87 -11.85 16.24
N VAL A 332 -13.46 -10.81 15.50
CA VAL A 332 -12.59 -9.75 16.01
C VAL A 332 -13.44 -8.64 16.60
N LYS A 333 -13.27 -8.39 17.90
CA LYS A 333 -13.70 -7.13 18.52
C LYS A 333 -12.91 -6.01 17.86
N GLU A 334 -13.52 -5.25 16.95
CA GLU A 334 -12.89 -4.05 16.41
C GLU A 334 -12.50 -3.13 17.59
N LYS A 335 -11.20 -2.98 17.87
CA LYS A 335 -10.73 -1.77 18.54
C LYS A 335 -10.85 -0.65 17.52
N VAL A 336 -12.07 -0.13 17.37
CA VAL A 336 -12.29 1.13 16.70
C VAL A 336 -11.68 2.20 17.61
N VAL A 337 -10.42 2.56 17.37
CA VAL A 337 -9.87 3.79 17.94
C VAL A 337 -10.42 4.93 17.08
N VAL A 338 -11.68 5.31 17.33
CA VAL A 338 -12.16 6.64 16.95
C VAL A 338 -11.50 7.61 17.93
N GLY A 339 -10.50 8.34 17.44
CA GLY A 339 -10.00 9.60 17.99
C GLY A 339 -9.82 9.69 19.51
N LYS A 340 -8.59 9.51 19.97
CA LYS A 340 -7.94 10.65 20.62
C LYS A 340 -6.78 11.05 19.71
N GLU A 341 -6.89 12.25 19.13
CA GLU A 341 -5.69 12.97 18.71
C GLU A 341 -4.81 13.05 19.96
N GLU A 342 -3.64 12.41 19.92
CA GLU A 342 -2.56 12.83 20.80
C GLU A 342 -2.21 14.24 20.32
N VAL A 343 -2.69 15.22 21.09
CA VAL A 343 -2.18 16.58 21.06
C VAL A 343 -0.85 16.50 21.77
N ASP A 344 0.23 16.48 20.99
CA ASP A 344 1.52 17.07 21.36
C ASP A 344 2.04 17.83 20.12
#